data_AF-A0A9E2WDB8-F1
#
_entry.id   AF-A0A9E2WDB8-F1
#
_cell.length_a   1.000
_cell.length_b   1.000
_cell.length_c   1.000
_cell.angle_alpha   90.00
_cell.angle_beta   90.00
_cell.angle_gamma   90.00
#
_symmetry.space_group_name_H-M   'P 1'
#
loop_
_entity.id
_entity.type
_entity.pdbx_description
1 polymer ?
#
loop_
_entity_poly.entity_id
_entity_poly.type
_entity_poly.pdbx_seq_one_letter_code
_entity_poly.pdbx_strand_id
1 'polypeptide(L)' 'NGSRLTSHQFSAGREQQRQQGLLLSQYQYDEQGRLQAHSVSQRDKHLFQRRYNYDANGNLAGIDDSRKGNR' A
#
# COMPACT_ATOMS: atom_id res chain seq x y z
N ASN A 1 1.65 -5.83 29.45
CA ASN A 1 2.18 -5.91 28.07
C ASN A 1 1.13 -5.46 27.05
N GLY A 2 0.78 -4.17 27.03
CA GLY A 2 -0.42 -3.65 26.34
C GLY A 2 -0.17 -2.65 25.20
N SER A 3 1.04 -2.55 24.66
CA SER A 3 1.30 -1.62 23.56
C SER A 3 0.76 -2.18 22.24
N ARG A 4 -0.17 -1.46 21.63
CA ARG A 4 -0.78 -1.78 20.33
C ARG A 4 0.30 -1.92 19.25
N LEU A 5 0.44 -3.12 18.68
CA LEU A 5 1.45 -3.43 17.65
C LEU A 5 1.14 -2.77 16.31
N THR A 6 -0.14 -2.69 15.96
CA THR A 6 -0.62 -2.10 14.71
C THR A 6 -1.86 -1.22 14.92
N SER A 7 -1.92 -0.09 14.24
CA SER A 7 -3.16 0.69 14.08
C SER A 7 -3.54 0.82 12.63
N HIS A 8 -4.84 0.85 12.37
CA HIS A 8 -5.41 0.80 11.03
C HIS A 8 -6.42 1.95 10.87
N GLN A 9 -6.44 2.56 9.70
CA GLN A 9 -7.49 3.49 9.28
C GLN A 9 -8.20 2.90 8.06
N PHE A 10 -9.53 2.82 8.13
CA PHE A 10 -10.35 2.27 7.05
C PHE A 10 -11.25 3.37 6.47
N SER A 11 -11.49 3.30 5.16
CA SER A 11 -12.51 4.07 4.45
C SER A 11 -13.30 3.12 3.57
N ALA A 12 -14.64 3.18 3.66
CA ALA A 12 -15.54 2.28 2.93
C ALA A 12 -15.13 0.80 2.99
N GLY A 13 -14.80 0.31 4.20
CA GLY A 13 -14.40 -1.08 4.43
C GLY A 13 -12.98 -1.46 3.97
N ARG A 14 -12.20 -0.52 3.42
CA ARG A 14 -10.84 -0.75 2.90
C ARG A 14 -9.80 0.02 3.69
N GLU A 15 -8.72 -0.66 4.05
CA GLU A 15 -7.62 -0.08 4.80
C GLU A 15 -6.91 0.98 3.97
N GLN A 16 -6.86 2.22 4.43
CA GLN A 16 -6.14 3.32 3.77
C GLN A 16 -4.75 3.52 4.35
N GLN A 17 -4.60 3.28 5.66
CA GLN A 17 -3.33 3.44 6.36
C GLN A 17 -3.14 2.38 7.43
N ARG A 18 -1.89 1.95 7.60
CA ARG A 18 -1.44 1.10 8.70
C ARG A 18 -0.22 1.74 9.36
N GLN A 19 -0.25 1.88 10.69
CA GLN A 19 0.95 2.13 11.47
C GLN A 19 1.38 0.83 12.14
N GLN A 20 2.65 0.44 12.00
CA GLN A 20 3.25 -0.68 12.72
C GLN A 20 4.60 -0.25 13.30
N GLY A 21 4.66 0.00 14.61
CA GLY A 21 5.80 0.65 15.23
C GLY A 21 6.06 2.03 14.59
N LEU A 22 7.21 2.21 13.94
CA LEU A 22 7.58 3.45 13.22
C LEU A 22 7.21 3.44 11.73
N LEU A 23 6.73 2.30 11.21
CA LEU A 23 6.39 2.16 9.79
C LEU A 23 4.98 2.65 9.54
N LEU A 24 4.82 3.49 8.51
CA LEU A 24 3.54 3.91 7.97
C LEU A 24 3.36 3.29 6.58
N SER A 25 2.36 2.45 6.42
CA SER A 25 1.88 1.97 5.13
C SER A 25 0.69 2.80 4.67
N GLN A 26 0.66 3.18 3.39
CA GLN A 26 -0.46 3.87 2.75
C GLN A 26 -0.93 3.05 1.55
N TYR A 27 -2.24 2.89 1.42
CA TYR A 27 -2.89 2.10 0.38
C TYR A 27 -3.79 3.01 -0.44
N GLN A 28 -3.65 2.96 -1.76
CA GLN A 28 -4.48 3.69 -2.71
C GLN A 28 -5.19 2.69 -3.59
N TYR A 29 -6.45 2.98 -3.89
CA TYR A 29 -7.32 2.11 -4.66
C TYR A 29 -7.80 2.84 -5.91
N ASP A 30 -7.96 2.09 -7.00
CA ASP A 30 -8.63 2.61 -8.19
C ASP A 30 -10.15 2.71 -8.00
N GLU A 31 -10.83 3.21 -9.02
CA GLU A 31 -12.28 3.41 -9.03
C GLU A 31 -13.08 2.11 -8.88
N GLN A 32 -12.52 0.98 -9.33
CA GLN A 32 -13.11 -0.36 -9.14
C GLN A 32 -12.80 -0.94 -7.76
N GLY A 33 -11.94 -0.27 -7.01
CA GLY A 33 -11.56 -0.59 -5.67
C GLY A 33 -10.45 -1.60 -5.50
N ARG A 34 -9.67 -1.83 -6.55
CA ARG A 34 -8.48 -2.66 -6.54
C ARG A 34 -7.30 -1.85 -6.04
N LEU A 35 -6.33 -2.50 -5.40
CA LEU A 35 -5.15 -1.83 -4.86
C LEU A 35 -4.29 -1.31 -6.02
N GLN A 36 -4.23 0.00 -6.21
CA GLN A 36 -3.45 0.64 -7.27
C GLN A 36 -2.02 0.96 -6.81
N ALA A 37 -1.86 1.40 -5.57
CA ALA A 37 -0.54 1.70 -5.01
C ALA A 37 -0.45 1.35 -3.51
N HIS A 38 0.74 0.93 -3.10
CA HIS A 38 1.13 0.73 -1.71
C HIS A 38 2.51 1.33 -1.48
N SER A 39 2.61 2.29 -0.56
CA SER A 39 3.86 2.87 -0.12
C SER A 39 4.13 2.56 1.34
N VAL A 40 5.42 2.45 1.69
CA VAL A 40 5.87 2.32 3.07
C VAL A 40 6.92 3.39 3.35
N SER A 41 6.72 4.12 4.42
CA SER A 41 7.68 5.10 4.94
C SER A 41 8.01 4.83 6.41
N GLN A 42 9.13 5.40 6.85
CA GLN A 42 9.51 5.47 8.24
C GLN A 42 9.96 6.89 8.54
N ARG A 43 9.19 7.61 9.37
CA ARG A 43 9.35 9.06 9.58
C ARG A 43 9.37 9.77 8.21
N ASP A 44 10.41 10.54 7.92
CA ASP A 44 10.54 11.29 6.65
C ASP A 44 11.19 10.48 5.52
N LYS A 45 11.52 9.21 5.75
CA LYS A 45 12.16 8.34 4.75
C LYS A 45 11.13 7.47 4.04
N HIS A 46 10.99 7.66 2.73
CA HIS A 46 10.30 6.70 1.88
C HIS A 46 11.15 5.42 1.72
N LEU A 47 10.61 4.27 2.13
CA LEU A 47 11.33 2.99 2.09
C LEU A 47 11.08 2.25 0.78
N PHE A 48 9.82 2.15 0.37
CA PHE A 48 9.46 1.59 -0.93
C PHE A 48 8.04 1.96 -1.36
N GLN A 49 7.81 1.81 -2.66
CA GLN A 49 6.49 1.87 -3.27
C GLN A 49 6.31 0.72 -4.26
N ARG A 50 5.10 0.19 -4.28
CA ARG A 50 4.63 -0.74 -5.29
C ARG A 50 3.40 -0.18 -5.98
N ARG A 51 3.40 -0.13 -7.31
CA ARG A 51 2.21 0.16 -8.12
C ARG A 51 1.75 -1.11 -8.83
N TYR A 52 0.44 -1.31 -8.88
CA TYR A 52 -0.20 -2.44 -9.54
C TYR A 52 -0.95 -1.91 -10.74
N ASN A 53 -0.61 -2.43 -11.91
CA ASN A 53 -1.24 -2.09 -13.16
C ASN A 53 -2.19 -3.22 -13.55
N TYR A 54 -3.42 -2.89 -13.90
CA TYR A 54 -4.44 -3.84 -14.31
C TYR A 54 -4.76 -3.66 -15.80
N ASP A 55 -4.96 -4.76 -16.52
CA ASP A 55 -5.47 -4.70 -17.89
C ASP A 55 -6.95 -4.30 -17.92
N ALA A 56 -7.50 -4.12 -19.13
CA ALA A 56 -8.90 -3.74 -19.32
C ALA A 56 -9.91 -4.79 -18.81
N ASN A 57 -9.51 -6.06 -18.74
CA ASN A 57 -10.32 -7.14 -18.16
C ASN A 57 -10.22 -7.19 -16.63
N GLY A 58 -9.31 -6.40 -16.08
CA GLY A 58 -9.03 -6.27 -14.66
C GLY A 58 -8.08 -7.30 -14.07
N ASN A 59 -7.34 -8.01 -14.92
CA ASN A 59 -6.26 -8.88 -14.47
C ASN A 59 -5.02 -8.05 -14.13
N LEU A 60 -4.24 -8.52 -13.15
CA LEU A 60 -2.96 -7.90 -12.83
C LEU A 60 -1.99 -8.06 -14.00
N ALA A 61 -1.62 -6.95 -14.63
CA ALA A 61 -0.80 -6.89 -15.83
C ALA A 61 0.66 -6.52 -15.54
N GLY A 62 0.96 -5.91 -14.39
CA GLY A 62 2.32 -5.57 -14.02
C GLY A 62 2.47 -5.02 -12.61
N ILE A 63 3.69 -5.10 -12.09
CA ILE A 63 4.06 -4.53 -10.80
C ILE A 63 5.31 -3.67 -10.97
N ASP A 64 5.19 -2.38 -10.68
CA ASP A 64 6.34 -1.49 -10.54
C ASP A 64 6.76 -1.48 -9.06
N ASP A 65 7.89 -2.09 -8.69
CA ASP A 65 8.41 -2.09 -7.31
C ASP A 65 9.73 -1.31 -7.22
N SER A 66 9.74 -0.25 -6.41
CA SER A 66 10.92 0.60 -6.24
C SER A 66 12.13 -0.13 -5.65
N ARG A 67 11.95 -1.33 -5.06
CA ARG A 67 13.06 -2.15 -4.54
C ARG A 67 13.62 -3.16 -5.54
N LYS A 68 12.87 -3.51 -6.58
CA LYS A 68 13.21 -4.60 -7.50
C LYS A 68 13.23 -4.21 -8.98
N GLY A 69 12.86 -2.97 -9.32
CA GLY A 69 12.54 -2.61 -10.71
C GLY A 69 11.20 -3.22 -11.16
N ASN A 70 10.78 -2.93 -12.38
CA ASN A 70 9.57 -3.52 -12.96
C ASN A 70 9.76 -5.03 -13.18
N ARG A 71 8.79 -5.83 -12.76
CA ARG A 71 8.74 -7.27 -13.01
C ARG A 71 7.52 -7.63 -13.84
#